data_AF-A0A1K0FKT9-F1
#
_entry.id   AF-A0A1K0FKT9-F1
#
_cell.length_a   1.000
_cell.length_b   1.000
_cell.length_c   1.000
_cell.angle_alpha   90.00
_cell.angle_beta   90.00
_cell.angle_gamma   90.00
#
_symmetry.space_group_name_H-M   'P 1'
#
loop_
_entity.id
_entity.type
_entity.pdbx_description
1 polymer ?
#
loop_
_entity_poly.entity_id
_entity_poly.type
_entity_poly.pdbx_seq_one_letter_code
_entity_poly.pdbx_strand_id
1 'polypeptide(L)'
;MAKYEVVLSPAAWRAIRDLRTVQDRDDLADCLGKELDQGPNAENVWVFQIGDRNYTATPLTFRGWVAIHRPLSRAELDRLGDEQGRRVESMGFLIHDLLPPHTAFEIGPYSEV
;
A
#
# COMPACT_ATOMS: atom_id res chain seq x y z
N MET A 1 -9.88 -6.33 -14.92
CA MET A 1 -9.26 -5.89 -13.65
C MET A 1 -10.33 -5.18 -12.85
N ALA A 2 -10.54 -5.58 -11.59
CA ALA A 2 -11.43 -4.86 -10.70
C ALA A 2 -10.84 -3.47 -10.42
N LYS A 3 -11.67 -2.42 -10.48
CA LYS A 3 -11.28 -1.08 -10.05
C LYS A 3 -11.51 -0.96 -8.55
N TYR A 4 -10.55 -0.38 -7.84
CA TYR A 4 -10.62 -0.15 -6.41
C TYR A 4 -10.04 1.21 -6.05
N GLU A 5 -10.46 1.76 -4.91
CA GLU A 5 -9.89 2.99 -4.36
C GLU A 5 -8.56 2.70 -3.66
N VAL A 6 -7.61 3.63 -3.74
CA VAL A 6 -6.36 3.59 -2.98
C VAL A 6 -6.30 4.83 -2.10
N VAL A 7 -6.23 4.62 -0.79
CA VAL A 7 -6.09 5.70 0.19
C VAL A 7 -4.74 5.57 0.86
N LEU A 8 -3.99 6.68 0.93
CA LEU A 8 -2.66 6.70 1.50
C LEU A 8 -2.71 7.23 2.93
N SER A 9 -2.12 6.50 3.88
CA SER A 9 -1.85 7.05 5.21
C SER A 9 -0.79 8.17 5.14
N PRO A 10 -0.64 8.97 6.21
CA PRO A 10 0.47 9.92 6.30
C PRO A 10 1.86 9.27 6.18
N ALA A 11 2.04 8.01 6.59
CA ALA A 11 3.31 7.30 6.48
C ALA A 11 3.63 6.93 5.03
N ALA A 12 2.65 6.33 4.33
CA ALA A 12 2.78 6.02 2.91
C ALA A 12 3.03 7.30 2.07
N TRP A 13 2.37 8.41 2.42
CA TRP A 13 2.63 9.71 1.79
C TRP A 13 4.08 10.20 1.94
N ARG A 14 4.73 9.95 3.09
CA ARG A 14 6.14 10.34 3.28
C ARG A 14 7.05 9.59 2.30
N ALA A 15 6.87 8.29 2.17
CA ALA A 15 7.66 7.48 1.24
C ALA A 15 7.52 7.95 -0.22
N ILE A 16 6.31 8.33 -0.64
CA ILE A 16 6.06 8.88 -1.99
C ILE A 16 6.73 10.23 -2.18
N ARG A 17 6.75 11.09 -1.14
CA ARG A 17 7.40 12.41 -1.21
C ARG A 17 8.90 12.32 -1.42
N ASP A 18 9.52 11.26 -0.93
CA ASP A 18 10.97 11.03 -1.08
C ASP A 18 11.35 10.54 -2.49
N LEU A 19 10.36 10.16 -3.32
CA LEU A 19 10.58 9.91 -4.74
C LEU A 19 10.92 11.21 -5.48
N ARG A 20 12.03 11.19 -6.21
CA ARG A 20 12.66 12.37 -6.82
C ARG A 20 12.04 12.80 -8.14
N THR A 21 11.46 11.86 -8.89
CA THR A 21 10.90 12.13 -10.23
C THR A 21 9.38 11.99 -10.21
N VAL A 22 8.71 12.71 -11.11
CA VAL A 22 7.28 12.53 -11.36
C VAL A 22 7.01 11.13 -11.90
N GLN A 23 7.88 10.64 -12.79
CA GLN A 23 7.78 9.29 -13.35
C GLN A 23 7.76 8.21 -12.26
N ASP A 24 8.61 8.30 -11.25
CA ASP A 24 8.65 7.32 -10.16
C ASP A 24 7.33 7.30 -9.37
N ARG A 25 6.69 8.46 -9.23
CA ARG A 25 5.40 8.58 -8.52
C ARG A 25 4.26 8.02 -9.36
N ASP A 26 4.27 8.29 -10.66
CA ASP A 26 3.28 7.77 -11.60
C ASP A 26 3.38 6.25 -11.71
N ASP A 27 4.60 5.70 -11.84
CA ASP A 27 4.86 4.27 -11.89
C ASP A 27 4.39 3.56 -10.60
N LEU A 28 4.65 4.15 -9.44
CA LEU A 28 4.19 3.62 -8.15
C LEU A 28 2.66 3.68 -8.03
N ALA A 29 2.04 4.81 -8.41
CA ALA A 29 0.58 4.94 -8.40
C ALA A 29 -0.08 3.89 -9.31
N ASP A 30 0.51 3.63 -10.48
CA ASP A 30 0.07 2.61 -11.41
C ASP A 30 0.16 1.20 -10.81
N CYS A 31 1.26 0.88 -10.10
CA CYS A 31 1.41 -0.40 -9.41
C CYS A 31 0.38 -0.55 -8.29
N LEU A 32 0.21 0.47 -7.46
CA LEU A 32 -0.79 0.45 -6.38
C LEU A 32 -2.22 0.30 -6.93
N GLY A 33 -2.52 0.87 -8.10
CA GLY A 33 -3.83 0.75 -8.74
C GLY A 33 -4.12 -0.60 -9.40
N LYS A 34 -3.12 -1.48 -9.56
CA LYS A 34 -3.25 -2.75 -10.30
C LYS A 34 -2.87 -4.00 -9.51
N GLU A 35 -2.02 -3.88 -8.50
CA GLU A 35 -1.34 -5.05 -7.92
C GLU A 35 -1.86 -5.50 -6.55
N LEU A 36 -2.73 -4.73 -5.89
CA LEU A 36 -3.19 -5.03 -4.52
C LEU A 36 -4.27 -6.11 -4.46
N ASP A 37 -5.03 -6.28 -5.54
CA ASP A 37 -6.03 -7.34 -5.70
C ASP A 37 -5.69 -8.19 -6.93
N GLN A 38 -5.31 -9.45 -6.69
CA GLN A 38 -4.93 -10.42 -7.74
C GLN A 38 -3.79 -9.92 -8.66
N GLY A 39 -2.85 -9.14 -8.11
CA GLY A 39 -1.69 -8.64 -8.83
C GLY A 39 -0.66 -9.73 -9.19
N PRO A 40 0.41 -9.37 -9.93
CA PRO A 40 1.46 -10.31 -10.33
C PRO A 40 2.13 -11.04 -9.16
N ASN A 41 2.16 -10.41 -7.98
CA ASN A 41 2.76 -10.96 -6.77
C ASN A 41 1.72 -11.46 -5.76
N ALA A 42 0.49 -11.76 -6.19
CA ALA A 42 -0.59 -12.20 -5.29
C ALA A 42 -0.24 -13.49 -4.50
N GLU A 43 0.63 -14.34 -5.04
CA GLU A 43 1.10 -15.56 -4.36
C GLU A 43 2.22 -15.29 -3.33
N ASN A 44 2.85 -14.11 -3.40
CA ASN A 44 3.98 -13.72 -2.55
C ASN A 44 3.57 -12.74 -1.43
N VAL A 45 2.28 -12.66 -1.14
CA VAL A 45 1.76 -11.76 -0.10
C VAL A 45 1.95 -12.37 1.28
N TRP A 46 2.20 -11.51 2.27
CA TRP A 46 2.21 -11.92 3.68
C TRP A 46 1.09 -11.23 4.43
N VAL A 47 0.16 -12.03 4.97
CA VAL A 47 -0.91 -11.57 5.85
C VAL A 47 -0.47 -11.64 7.31
N PHE A 48 -0.68 -10.56 8.05
CA PHE A 48 -0.37 -10.46 9.48
C PHE A 48 -1.39 -9.58 10.20
N GLN A 49 -1.38 -9.61 11.54
CA GLN A 49 -2.34 -8.88 12.37
C GLN A 49 -1.63 -7.84 13.23
N ILE A 50 -2.16 -6.61 13.27
CA ILE A 50 -1.78 -5.58 14.22
C ILE A 50 -3.03 -5.21 15.01
N GLY A 51 -3.02 -5.47 16.32
CA GLY A 51 -4.21 -5.26 17.16
C GLY A 51 -5.37 -6.16 16.71
N ASP A 52 -6.50 -5.56 16.38
CA ASP A 52 -7.73 -6.24 15.92
C ASP A 52 -7.87 -6.28 14.39
N ARG A 53 -6.84 -5.84 13.64
CA ARG A 53 -6.92 -5.68 12.18
C ARG A 53 -5.90 -6.54 11.45
N ASN A 54 -6.36 -7.15 10.37
CA ASN A 54 -5.51 -7.85 9.42
C ASN A 54 -4.94 -6.88 8.38
N TYR A 55 -3.66 -7.06 8.10
CA TYR A 55 -2.89 -6.34 7.11
C TYR A 55 -2.25 -7.34 6.15
N THR A 56 -1.97 -6.86 4.95
CA THR A 56 -1.27 -7.59 3.90
C THR A 56 -0.05 -6.79 3.49
N ALA A 57 1.12 -7.42 3.51
CA ALA A 57 2.31 -6.94 2.85
C ALA A 57 2.35 -7.53 1.44
N THR A 58 2.25 -6.67 0.42
CA THR A 58 2.30 -7.05 -0.99
C THR A 58 3.58 -6.50 -1.60
N PRO A 59 4.50 -7.36 -2.08
CA PRO A 59 5.61 -6.94 -2.92
C PRO A 59 5.07 -6.35 -4.22
N LEU A 60 5.49 -5.14 -4.56
CA LEU A 60 5.15 -4.45 -5.79
C LEU A 60 6.21 -4.71 -6.84
N THR A 61 5.81 -4.76 -8.11
CA THR A 61 6.76 -4.77 -9.23
C THR A 61 7.60 -3.48 -9.29
N PHE A 62 7.08 -2.38 -8.73
CA PHE A 62 7.81 -1.13 -8.55
C PHE A 62 9.04 -1.31 -7.67
N ARG A 63 10.20 -1.55 -8.31
CA ARG A 63 11.52 -1.59 -7.67
C ARG A 63 11.60 -2.49 -6.43
N GLY A 64 10.76 -3.52 -6.33
CA GLY A 64 10.68 -4.41 -5.18
C GLY A 64 10.23 -3.74 -3.88
N TRP A 65 9.50 -2.62 -3.95
CA TRP A 65 8.87 -2.02 -2.78
C TRP A 65 7.79 -2.94 -2.21
N VAL A 66 7.49 -2.80 -0.92
CA VAL A 66 6.41 -3.53 -0.26
C VAL A 66 5.34 -2.55 0.20
N ALA A 67 4.10 -2.76 -0.25
CA ALA A 67 2.95 -2.05 0.27
C ALA A 67 2.36 -2.81 1.45
N ILE A 68 2.27 -2.16 2.61
CA ILE A 68 1.50 -2.67 3.74
C ILE A 68 0.12 -2.05 3.67
N HIS A 69 -0.92 -2.85 3.51
CA HIS A 69 -2.27 -2.37 3.31
C HIS A 69 -3.33 -3.23 3.99
N ARG A 70 -4.55 -2.71 4.04
CA ARG A 70 -5.74 -3.45 4.45
C ARG A 70 -6.93 -3.01 3.60
N PRO A 71 -7.96 -3.85 3.43
CA PRO A 71 -9.20 -3.39 2.83
C PRO A 71 -9.84 -2.27 3.66
N LEU A 72 -10.47 -1.32 2.96
CA LEU A 72 -11.36 -0.34 3.55
C LEU A 72 -12.67 -1.03 3.93
N SER A 73 -13.17 -0.71 5.12
CA SER A 73 -14.53 -1.07 5.51
C SER A 73 -15.55 -0.28 4.69
N ARG A 74 -16.79 -0.77 4.68
CA ARG A 74 -17.88 -0.07 3.97
C ARG A 74 -18.07 1.37 4.46
N ALA A 75 -18.03 1.56 5.78
CA ALA A 75 -18.15 2.89 6.39
C ALA A 75 -17.01 3.84 6.01
N GLU A 76 -15.80 3.32 5.76
CA GLU A 76 -14.67 4.13 5.30
C GLU A 76 -14.81 4.50 3.83
N LEU A 77 -15.33 3.61 2.97
CA LEU A 77 -15.63 3.92 1.58
C LEU A 77 -16.75 4.95 1.46
N ASP A 78 -17.83 4.80 2.23
CA ASP A 78 -18.93 5.76 2.22
C ASP A 78 -18.44 7.16 2.65
N ARG A 79 -17.61 7.24 3.72
CA ARG A 79 -16.97 8.49 4.14
C ARG A 79 -16.07 9.08 3.05
N LEU A 80 -15.28 8.25 2.37
CA LEU A 80 -14.42 8.69 1.26
C LEU A 80 -15.24 9.30 0.12
N GLY A 81 -16.40 8.72 -0.19
CA GLY A 81 -17.33 9.25 -1.18
C GLY A 81 -17.86 10.63 -0.79
N ASP A 82 -18.25 10.79 0.48
CA ASP A 82 -18.71 12.08 1.02
C ASP A 82 -17.59 13.14 0.98
N GLU A 83 -16.37 12.79 1.37
CA GLU A 83 -15.20 13.69 1.37
C GLU A 83 -14.79 14.14 -0.04
N GLN A 84 -14.88 13.25 -1.03
CA GLN A 84 -14.51 13.57 -2.41
C GLN A 84 -15.66 14.18 -3.24
N GLY A 85 -16.89 14.15 -2.72
CA GLY A 85 -18.07 14.61 -3.45
C GLY A 85 -18.34 13.81 -4.73
N ARG A 86 -17.90 12.55 -4.79
CA ARG A 86 -18.10 11.66 -5.94
C ARG A 86 -18.43 10.24 -5.51
N ARG A 87 -18.97 9.46 -6.46
CA ARG A 87 -19.10 8.02 -6.28
C ARG A 87 -17.71 7.37 -6.22
N VAL A 88 -17.50 6.55 -5.19
CA VAL A 88 -16.31 5.70 -5.04
C VAL A 88 -16.57 4.27 -5.51
N GLU A 89 -15.51 3.54 -5.79
CA GLU A 89 -15.58 2.12 -6.12
C GLU A 89 -16.10 1.27 -4.94
N SER A 90 -16.60 0.07 -5.24
CA SER A 90 -17.17 -0.84 -4.24
C SER A 90 -16.13 -1.49 -3.32
N MET A 91 -14.85 -1.34 -3.65
CA MET A 91 -13.70 -1.88 -2.94
C MET A 91 -12.62 -0.80 -2.86
N GLY A 92 -11.79 -0.86 -1.81
CA GLY A 92 -10.61 -0.02 -1.72
C GLY A 92 -9.64 -0.50 -0.65
N PHE A 93 -8.43 0.03 -0.70
CA PHE A 93 -7.35 -0.32 0.20
C PHE A 93 -6.79 0.93 0.87
N LEU A 94 -6.56 0.85 2.17
CA LEU A 94 -5.74 1.81 2.90
C LEU A 94 -4.30 1.31 2.89
N ILE A 95 -3.41 2.05 2.25
CA ILE A 95 -1.96 1.84 2.34
C ILE A 95 -1.49 2.41 3.67
N HIS A 96 -1.16 1.53 4.60
CA HIS A 96 -0.64 1.90 5.90
C HIS A 96 0.80 2.40 5.79
N ASP A 97 1.65 1.71 5.05
CA ASP A 97 3.04 2.12 4.83
C ASP A 97 3.58 1.58 3.50
N LEU A 98 4.66 2.19 3.02
CA LEU A 98 5.38 1.80 1.81
C LEU A 98 6.85 1.63 2.17
N LEU A 99 7.34 0.39 2.06
CA LEU A 99 8.69 0.03 2.42
C LEU A 99 9.54 -0.12 1.17
N PRO A 100 10.54 0.74 0.93
CA PRO A 100 11.48 0.53 -0.15
C PRO A 100 12.37 -0.68 0.16
N PRO A 101 12.94 -1.37 -0.84
CA PRO A 101 13.66 -2.63 -0.65
C PRO A 101 14.86 -2.54 0.32
N HIS A 102 15.46 -1.35 0.48
CA HIS A 102 16.61 -1.17 1.38
C HIS A 102 16.23 -1.18 2.86
N THR A 103 14.98 -0.87 3.24
CA THR A 103 14.56 -0.90 4.65
C THR A 103 14.40 -2.32 5.19
N ALA A 104 14.28 -3.33 4.32
CA ALA A 104 14.33 -4.74 4.71
C ALA A 104 15.69 -5.18 5.26
N PHE A 105 16.76 -4.40 4.99
CA PHE A 105 18.14 -4.71 5.39
C PHE A 105 18.68 -3.82 6.52
N GLU A 106 17.94 -2.79 6.95
CA GLU A 106 18.40 -1.87 8.02
C GLU A 106 17.97 -2.28 9.43
N ILE A 107 17.16 -3.34 9.59
CA ILE A 107 16.86 -3.91 10.91
C ILE A 107 17.88 -5.02 11.21
N GLY A 108 19.02 -4.61 11.74
CA GLY A 108 19.92 -5.47 12.48
C GLY A 108 20.43 -4.74 13.73
N PRO A 109 19.84 -4.94 14.91
CA PRO A 109 20.56 -4.65 16.14
C PRO A 109 21.73 -5.64 16.23
N TYR A 110 22.93 -5.07 16.41
CA TYR A 110 24.16 -5.71 16.91
C TYR A 110 23.93 -7.10 17.53
N SER A 111 24.38 -8.14 16.83
CA SER A 111 24.86 -9.33 17.53
C SER A 111 26.29 -9.03 17.93
N GLU A 112 26.50 -8.60 19.18
CA GLU A 112 27.82 -8.68 19.80
C GLU A 112 28.25 -10.16 19.74
N VAL A 113 29.40 -10.41 19.11
CA VAL A 113 30.18 -11.66 19.22
C VAL A 113 31.53 -11.30 19.81
#